data_AF-A0A0Q9YGJ8-F1
#
_entry.id   AF-A0A0Q9YGJ8-F1
#
_cell.length_a   1.000
_cell.length_b   1.000
_cell.length_c   1.000
_cell.angle_alpha   90.00
_cell.angle_beta   90.00
_cell.angle_gamma   90.00
#
_symmetry.space_group_name_H-M   'P 1'
#
loop_
_entity.id
_entity.type
_entity.pdbx_description
1 polymer ?
#
loop_
_entity_poly.entity_id
_entity_poly.type
_entity_poly.pdbx_seq_one_letter_code
_entity_poly.pdbx_strand_id
1 'polypeptide(L)'
;MNIVDALLKYVGLRSGEQSKDIFYQRFLNSEYSWQLRKPLLVNSPSTVNEIDSLQRIPFERLSFLELENPSNQVVKIRLQENVIHKLKNFEKAFNIFVDFTSHSNPLGDFRKFSSFYHPLYCTSRYLFFHGDGNCVTLGVLLYSFLTHYFEKDSIKLKYSCALKREFMHVYALRERKNHKILYVDPDQKIFCGYDELDQIYSHGLIFQLLSGAGYYVFDQIPIIKRKHFFLKMTEDLMDNYRITPTQLIYQKEPEKNDFSRIFLKARIESSQDLELFAEDYEWKKSYREIGKKIYQQPLPFLSQLKNIITVIIPPQGQLTLGWHNSFPQEVLDFCLIFFGRVPLSIDWEAKSAIVQEVVLPEIPWIILFGAHVNFCILNQKRFDLHRTQCGNFAYLGMGDLEAQFDGITKDIKMTIQVLQDTFIKIVLPFNALAVNANLISLTSEHEDLLNIKYQAA
;
A
#
# COMPACT_ATOMS: atom_id res chain seq x y z
N MET A 1 20.04 0.91 -2.55
CA MET A 1 19.27 0.49 -3.75
C MET A 1 17.82 0.94 -3.57
N ASN A 2 17.23 1.64 -4.54
CA ASN A 2 15.83 2.07 -4.53
C ASN A 2 14.91 0.95 -5.06
N ILE A 3 13.68 0.83 -4.52
CA ILE A 3 12.64 -0.10 -5.01
C ILE A 3 12.35 0.04 -6.52
N VAL A 4 12.36 1.26 -7.05
CA VAL A 4 12.19 1.56 -8.48
C VAL A 4 13.34 0.99 -9.29
N ASP A 5 14.58 1.19 -8.85
CA ASP A 5 15.76 0.66 -9.55
C ASP A 5 15.74 -0.87 -9.57
N ALA A 6 15.22 -1.50 -8.52
CA ALA A 6 15.02 -2.93 -8.46
C ALA A 6 13.94 -3.41 -9.44
N LEU A 7 12.78 -2.73 -9.50
CA LEU A 7 11.70 -3.05 -10.45
C LEU A 7 12.11 -2.82 -11.92
N LEU A 8 12.88 -1.77 -12.18
CA LEU A 8 13.42 -1.45 -13.51
C LEU A 8 14.26 -2.57 -14.12
N LYS A 9 14.94 -3.37 -13.29
CA LYS A 9 15.66 -4.56 -13.75
C LYS A 9 14.71 -5.57 -14.38
N TYR A 10 13.56 -5.81 -13.76
CA TYR A 10 12.53 -6.72 -14.29
C TYR A 10 11.89 -6.19 -15.57
N VAL A 11 11.70 -4.87 -15.67
CA VAL A 11 11.27 -4.24 -16.92
C VAL A 11 12.27 -4.52 -18.04
N GLY A 12 13.57 -4.23 -17.83
CA GLY A 12 14.60 -4.46 -18.85
C GLY A 12 14.75 -5.90 -19.30
N LEU A 13 14.68 -6.86 -18.37
CA LEU A 13 14.73 -8.29 -18.69
C LEU A 13 13.60 -8.75 -19.63
N ARG A 14 12.46 -8.05 -19.63
CA ARG A 14 11.28 -8.41 -20.41
C ARG A 14 11.10 -7.60 -21.68
N SER A 15 11.37 -6.30 -21.64
CA SER A 15 11.16 -5.38 -22.77
C SER A 15 12.43 -5.00 -23.55
N GLY A 16 13.60 -5.41 -23.06
CA GLY A 16 14.92 -5.04 -23.59
C GLY A 16 15.48 -3.76 -22.96
N GLU A 17 16.81 -3.64 -22.92
CA GLU A 17 17.50 -2.52 -22.26
C GLU A 17 17.14 -1.15 -22.85
N GLN A 18 17.01 -1.05 -24.18
CA GLN A 18 16.58 0.19 -24.84
C GLN A 18 15.19 0.66 -24.38
N SER A 19 14.24 -0.27 -24.22
CA SER A 19 12.88 0.01 -23.74
C SER A 19 12.90 0.44 -22.27
N LYS A 20 13.76 -0.17 -21.46
CA LYS A 20 13.98 0.22 -20.06
C LYS A 20 14.56 1.63 -19.95
N ASP A 21 15.49 2.02 -20.80
CA ASP A 21 16.06 3.38 -20.79
C ASP A 21 15.02 4.43 -21.17
N ILE A 22 14.24 4.18 -22.23
CA ILE A 22 13.12 5.05 -22.62
C ILE A 22 12.10 5.16 -21.48
N PHE A 23 11.75 4.03 -20.87
CA PHE A 23 10.86 3.99 -19.72
C PHE A 23 11.43 4.79 -18.54
N TYR A 24 12.70 4.60 -18.21
CA TYR A 24 13.33 5.28 -17.10
C TYR A 24 13.38 6.78 -17.32
N GLN A 25 13.70 7.24 -18.53
CA GLN A 25 13.65 8.67 -18.86
C GLN A 25 12.23 9.23 -18.74
N ARG A 26 11.21 8.50 -19.23
CA ARG A 26 9.80 8.89 -19.05
C ARG A 26 9.41 8.92 -17.58
N PHE A 27 9.84 7.94 -16.79
CA PHE A 27 9.64 7.89 -15.35
C PHE A 27 10.22 9.14 -14.70
N LEU A 28 11.51 9.42 -14.90
CA LEU A 28 12.18 10.60 -14.33
C LEU A 28 11.47 11.91 -14.67
N ASN A 29 10.97 12.04 -15.90
CA ASN A 29 10.26 13.23 -16.37
C ASN A 29 8.79 13.30 -15.93
N SER A 30 8.25 12.22 -15.35
CA SER A 30 6.91 12.24 -14.76
C SER A 30 6.91 13.01 -13.44
N GLU A 31 5.80 13.67 -13.15
CA GLU A 31 5.54 14.30 -11.84
C GLU A 31 5.42 13.28 -10.70
N TYR A 32 5.62 12.00 -10.97
CA TYR A 32 5.54 10.92 -9.99
C TYR A 32 6.91 10.38 -9.56
N SER A 33 7.97 10.65 -10.32
CA SER A 33 9.30 10.07 -10.03
C SER A 33 9.80 10.37 -8.63
N TRP A 34 9.52 11.58 -8.14
CA TRP A 34 9.93 12.02 -6.81
C TRP A 34 9.26 11.20 -5.69
N GLN A 35 8.02 10.71 -5.89
CA GLN A 35 7.29 9.97 -4.85
C GLN A 35 7.92 8.60 -4.62
N LEU A 36 8.17 7.83 -5.68
CA LEU A 36 8.82 6.53 -5.53
C LEU A 36 10.34 6.64 -5.28
N ARG A 37 10.87 7.86 -5.25
CA ARG A 37 12.23 8.17 -4.84
C ARG A 37 12.33 8.73 -3.42
N LYS A 38 11.23 8.75 -2.67
CA LYS A 38 11.26 9.20 -1.28
C LYS A 38 12.21 8.32 -0.45
N PRO A 39 12.91 8.92 0.54
CA PRO A 39 13.98 8.29 1.32
C PRO A 39 13.69 6.90 1.88
N LEU A 40 12.50 6.66 2.43
CA LEU A 40 12.17 5.38 3.07
C LEU A 40 12.10 4.21 2.07
N LEU A 41 11.91 4.51 0.79
CA LEU A 41 11.93 3.55 -0.31
C LEU A 41 13.35 3.26 -0.84
N VAL A 42 14.37 3.88 -0.26
CA VAL A 42 15.77 3.75 -0.64
C VAL A 42 16.55 3.10 0.48
N ASN A 43 17.21 1.98 0.19
CA ASN A 43 18.25 1.47 1.08
C ASN A 43 19.49 2.37 0.96
N SER A 44 19.79 3.14 2.01
CA SER A 44 20.91 4.09 2.10
C SER A 44 21.97 3.58 3.08
N PRO A 45 23.28 3.73 2.78
CA PRO A 45 24.37 3.32 3.66
C PRO A 45 24.77 4.36 4.73
N SER A 46 23.95 5.38 5.01
CA SER A 46 24.29 6.47 5.94
C SER A 46 24.31 6.09 7.44
N THR A 47 24.93 6.99 8.23
CA THR A 47 25.07 6.91 9.69
C THR A 47 23.73 7.03 10.40
N VAL A 48 23.50 6.15 11.38
CA VAL A 48 22.35 6.22 12.30
C VAL A 48 22.61 7.30 13.36
N ASN A 49 21.64 8.18 13.58
CA ASN A 49 21.67 9.23 14.60
C ASN A 49 20.79 8.82 15.79
N GLU A 50 21.21 9.20 16.99
CA GLU A 50 20.44 9.03 18.22
C GLU A 50 19.80 10.36 18.66
N ILE A 51 18.56 10.29 19.14
CA ILE A 51 17.81 11.44 19.65
C ILE A 51 17.03 11.06 20.91
N ASP A 52 16.64 12.08 21.67
CA ASP A 52 15.84 11.97 22.89
C ASP A 52 14.32 12.01 22.62
N SER A 53 13.88 12.45 21.44
CA SER A 53 12.45 12.57 21.13
C SER A 53 12.09 12.36 19.66
N LEU A 54 10.99 11.65 19.43
CA LEU A 54 10.29 11.41 18.16
C LEU A 54 9.96 12.71 17.41
N GLN A 55 9.73 13.83 18.11
CA GLN A 55 9.42 15.11 17.47
C GLN A 55 10.61 15.68 16.68
N ARG A 56 11.83 15.21 16.93
CA ARG A 56 13.05 15.64 16.25
C ARG A 56 13.35 14.85 14.97
N ILE A 57 12.53 13.85 14.64
CA ILE A 57 12.73 13.03 13.43
C ILE A 57 12.34 13.86 12.18
N PRO A 58 13.24 14.02 11.20
CA PRO A 58 12.92 14.64 9.91
C PRO A 58 12.20 13.63 9.02
N PHE A 59 10.90 13.43 9.24
CA PHE A 59 10.09 12.42 8.56
C PHE A 59 10.17 12.51 7.02
N GLU A 60 10.27 13.71 6.45
CA GLU A 60 10.40 13.93 5.01
C GLU A 60 11.73 13.42 4.42
N ARG A 61 12.75 13.24 5.27
CA ARG A 61 14.06 12.68 4.91
C ARG A 61 14.30 11.29 5.48
N LEU A 62 13.35 10.73 6.21
CA LEU A 62 13.52 9.48 6.95
C LEU A 62 13.72 8.29 6.01
N SER A 63 14.86 7.61 6.13
CA SER A 63 15.17 6.36 5.42
C SER A 63 15.06 5.12 6.31
N PHE A 64 15.19 5.28 7.62
CA PHE A 64 15.07 4.22 8.60
C PHE A 64 14.78 4.79 9.99
N LEU A 65 13.93 4.12 10.76
CA LEU A 65 13.65 4.44 12.17
C LEU A 65 13.68 3.16 13.00
N GLU A 66 14.29 3.25 14.17
CA GLU A 66 14.39 2.19 15.16
C GLU A 66 14.07 2.76 16.54
N LEU A 67 13.11 2.11 17.21
CA LEU A 67 12.70 2.39 18.58
C LEU A 67 12.96 1.14 19.42
N GLU A 68 14.00 1.18 20.24
CA GLU A 68 14.31 0.09 21.17
C GLU A 68 13.65 0.37 22.52
N ASN A 69 13.05 -0.66 23.11
CA ASN A 69 12.53 -0.63 24.47
C ASN A 69 13.43 -1.48 25.38
N PRO A 70 14.53 -0.92 25.93
CA PRO A 70 15.40 -1.65 26.86
C PRO A 70 14.74 -1.94 28.21
N SER A 71 13.56 -1.38 28.48
CA SER A 71 12.88 -1.52 29.76
C SER A 71 12.17 -2.88 29.90
N ASN A 72 11.81 -3.21 31.15
CA ASN A 72 10.97 -4.37 31.46
C ASN A 72 9.46 -4.06 31.33
N GLN A 73 9.09 -2.87 30.86
CA GLN A 73 7.71 -2.44 30.67
C GLN A 73 7.35 -2.45 29.18
N VAL A 74 6.06 -2.50 28.87
CA VAL A 74 5.59 -2.31 27.49
C VAL A 74 5.62 -0.83 27.12
N VAL A 75 6.02 -0.50 25.90
CA VAL A 75 5.94 0.87 25.39
C VAL A 75 4.91 0.95 24.27
N LYS A 76 4.04 1.96 24.32
CA LYS A 76 3.01 2.19 23.30
C LYS A 76 3.42 3.33 22.40
N ILE A 77 3.56 3.01 21.11
CA ILE A 77 3.74 3.98 20.04
C ILE A 77 2.39 4.27 19.42
N ARG A 78 2.01 5.53 19.41
CA ARG A 78 0.79 6.01 18.77
C ARG A 78 1.17 6.65 17.45
N LEU A 79 0.67 6.08 16.36
CA LEU A 79 0.72 6.67 15.03
C LEU A 79 -0.59 7.41 14.80
N GLN A 80 -0.47 8.71 14.56
CA GLN A 80 -1.60 9.58 14.36
C GLN A 80 -1.46 10.31 13.04
N GLU A 81 -2.54 10.29 12.28
CA GLU A 81 -2.62 11.04 11.04
C GLU A 81 -2.77 12.53 11.33
N ASN A 82 -2.00 13.34 10.63
CA ASN A 82 -2.02 14.78 10.80
C ASN A 82 -3.27 15.33 10.10
N VAL A 83 -4.20 15.85 10.88
CA VAL A 83 -5.46 16.40 10.36
C VAL A 83 -5.17 17.61 9.49
N ILE A 84 -5.60 17.53 8.23
CA ILE A 84 -5.44 18.63 7.29
C ILE A 84 -6.60 19.60 7.49
N HIS A 85 -6.36 20.58 8.35
CA HIS A 85 -7.33 21.63 8.63
C HIS A 85 -7.37 22.62 7.44
N LYS A 86 -8.42 22.47 6.62
CA LYS A 86 -8.83 23.35 5.51
C LYS A 86 -7.95 23.28 4.25
N LEU A 87 -8.40 22.48 3.28
CA LEU A 87 -7.89 22.52 1.91
C LEU A 87 -8.66 23.55 1.08
N LYS A 88 -8.00 24.65 0.71
CA LYS A 88 -8.58 25.68 -0.19
C LYS A 88 -8.26 25.44 -1.66
N ASN A 89 -7.20 24.69 -1.94
CA ASN A 89 -6.72 24.40 -3.29
C ASN A 89 -6.98 22.93 -3.61
N PHE A 90 -7.68 22.68 -4.71
CA PHE A 90 -8.04 21.33 -5.17
C PHE A 90 -6.84 20.54 -5.68
N GLU A 91 -5.86 21.17 -6.31
CA GLU A 91 -4.60 20.53 -6.70
C GLU A 91 -3.81 20.10 -5.46
N LYS A 92 -3.72 20.96 -4.45
CA LYS A 92 -3.11 20.59 -3.15
C LYS A 92 -3.86 19.43 -2.50
N ALA A 93 -5.18 19.41 -2.61
CA ALA A 93 -6.03 18.34 -2.11
C ALA A 93 -5.73 17.01 -2.85
N PHE A 94 -5.60 17.06 -4.16
CA PHE A 94 -5.18 15.92 -4.98
C PHE A 94 -3.77 15.44 -4.63
N ASN A 95 -2.78 16.33 -4.53
CA ASN A 95 -1.40 15.95 -4.21
C ASN A 95 -1.30 15.26 -2.85
N ILE A 96 -2.02 15.75 -1.85
CA ILE A 96 -2.14 15.11 -0.54
C ILE A 96 -2.80 13.74 -0.66
N PHE A 97 -3.93 13.65 -1.39
CA PHE A 97 -4.58 12.37 -1.61
C PHE A 97 -3.58 11.37 -2.20
N VAL A 98 -2.81 11.81 -3.21
CA VAL A 98 -1.78 11.01 -3.86
C VAL A 98 -0.66 10.60 -2.89
N ASP A 99 -0.18 11.51 -2.04
CA ASP A 99 0.84 11.20 -1.03
C ASP A 99 0.36 10.18 0.01
N PHE A 100 -0.94 10.15 0.31
CA PHE A 100 -1.56 9.11 1.13
C PHE A 100 -1.79 7.80 0.36
N THR A 101 -2.09 7.89 -0.94
CA THR A 101 -2.50 6.75 -1.78
C THR A 101 -1.36 6.28 -2.67
N SER A 102 -0.51 5.43 -2.09
CA SER A 102 0.72 4.93 -2.73
C SER A 102 0.45 4.00 -3.93
N HIS A 103 0.16 4.52 -5.12
CA HIS A 103 -0.24 3.71 -6.28
C HIS A 103 0.69 2.50 -6.56
N SER A 104 0.24 1.30 -6.18
CA SER A 104 0.93 0.03 -6.42
C SER A 104 -0.04 -1.15 -6.48
N ASN A 105 0.45 -2.38 -6.52
CA ASN A 105 -0.45 -3.54 -6.56
C ASN A 105 -1.32 -3.60 -5.29
N PRO A 106 -2.65 -3.81 -5.43
CA PRO A 106 -3.51 -4.12 -4.29
C PRO A 106 -3.32 -5.56 -3.81
N LEU A 107 -3.88 -5.87 -2.63
CA LEU A 107 -3.97 -7.26 -2.14
C LEU A 107 -5.01 -8.08 -2.92
N GLY A 108 -5.78 -7.52 -3.85
CA GLY A 108 -6.96 -8.19 -4.37
C GLY A 108 -7.88 -7.26 -5.17
N ASP A 109 -8.81 -7.82 -5.94
CA ASP A 109 -9.81 -7.04 -6.66
C ASP A 109 -10.92 -6.54 -5.72
N PHE A 110 -11.00 -5.22 -5.56
CA PHE A 110 -12.03 -4.57 -4.74
C PHE A 110 -13.46 -4.99 -5.07
N ARG A 111 -13.77 -5.25 -6.35
CA ARG A 111 -15.11 -5.63 -6.79
C ARG A 111 -15.52 -7.01 -6.28
N LYS A 112 -14.54 -7.89 -6.08
CA LYS A 112 -14.73 -9.26 -5.58
C LYS A 112 -14.69 -9.32 -4.05
N PHE A 113 -13.90 -8.44 -3.43
CA PHE A 113 -13.62 -8.47 -1.98
C PHE A 113 -13.99 -7.16 -1.26
N SER A 114 -15.08 -6.50 -1.67
CA SER A 114 -15.45 -5.18 -1.13
C SER A 114 -15.67 -5.18 0.39
N SER A 115 -16.10 -6.30 0.98
CA SER A 115 -16.29 -6.48 2.42
C SER A 115 -15.00 -6.47 3.22
N PHE A 116 -13.91 -6.99 2.65
CA PHE A 116 -12.58 -6.95 3.26
C PHE A 116 -12.00 -5.54 3.22
N TYR A 117 -12.11 -4.91 2.06
CA TYR A 117 -11.50 -3.62 1.77
C TYR A 117 -12.15 -2.45 2.49
N HIS A 118 -13.47 -2.45 2.61
CA HIS A 118 -14.19 -1.31 3.12
C HIS A 118 -13.82 -0.94 4.58
N PRO A 119 -13.70 -1.89 5.53
CA PRO A 119 -13.18 -1.59 6.87
C PRO A 119 -11.74 -1.07 6.88
N LEU A 120 -10.86 -1.57 5.99
CA LEU A 120 -9.48 -1.11 5.88
C LEU A 120 -9.41 0.37 5.46
N TYR A 121 -10.15 0.73 4.41
CA TYR A 121 -10.13 2.07 3.84
C TYR A 121 -10.75 3.14 4.73
N CYS A 122 -11.63 2.74 5.64
CA CYS A 122 -12.34 3.72 6.46
C CYS A 122 -11.87 3.74 7.91
N THR A 123 -10.77 3.09 8.22
CA THR A 123 -10.10 3.15 9.53
C THR A 123 -8.67 3.59 9.32
N SER A 124 -7.96 3.99 10.38
CA SER A 124 -6.55 4.37 10.29
C SER A 124 -5.64 3.26 9.74
N ARG A 125 -6.14 2.02 9.65
CA ARG A 125 -5.46 0.90 9.00
C ARG A 125 -5.03 1.17 7.55
N TYR A 126 -5.63 2.16 6.87
CA TYR A 126 -5.15 2.56 5.55
C TYR A 126 -3.66 2.99 5.55
N LEU A 127 -3.08 3.33 6.71
CA LEU A 127 -1.64 3.58 6.89
C LEU A 127 -0.76 2.34 6.75
N PHE A 128 -1.29 1.17 7.09
CA PHE A 128 -0.57 -0.11 7.04
C PHE A 128 -0.83 -0.79 5.72
N PHE A 129 -2.09 -0.75 5.31
CA PHE A 129 -2.49 -1.22 4.02
C PHE A 129 -3.26 -0.11 3.36
N HIS A 130 -2.61 0.70 2.52
CA HIS A 130 -3.10 0.95 1.18
C HIS A 130 -2.19 1.83 0.34
N GLY A 131 -1.98 1.30 -0.85
CA GLY A 131 -1.59 2.06 -2.00
C GLY A 131 -2.31 1.46 -3.20
N ASP A 132 -3.61 1.60 -3.06
CA ASP A 132 -4.61 1.55 -4.08
C ASP A 132 -5.06 0.27 -4.75
N GLY A 133 -6.39 0.20 -4.78
CA GLY A 133 -7.17 -0.78 -5.49
C GLY A 133 -7.06 -0.57 -6.99
N ASN A 134 -7.80 -1.39 -7.71
CA ASN A 134 -8.14 -1.04 -9.07
C ASN A 134 -8.64 0.44 -9.16
N CYS A 135 -8.51 1.04 -10.34
CA CYS A 135 -8.92 2.42 -10.64
C CYS A 135 -10.29 2.83 -10.04
N VAL A 136 -11.23 1.88 -9.90
CA VAL A 136 -12.53 2.09 -9.26
C VAL A 136 -12.40 2.49 -7.79
N THR A 137 -11.61 1.77 -7.01
CA THR A 137 -11.39 2.09 -5.60
C THR A 137 -10.78 3.47 -5.44
N LEU A 138 -9.69 3.72 -6.15
CA LEU A 138 -9.00 5.01 -6.23
C LEU A 138 -9.96 6.18 -6.46
N GLY A 139 -10.79 6.05 -7.50
CA GLY A 139 -11.76 7.08 -7.87
C GLY A 139 -12.82 7.30 -6.79
N VAL A 140 -13.32 6.23 -6.18
CA VAL A 140 -14.27 6.30 -5.05
C VAL A 140 -13.66 7.05 -3.87
N LEU A 141 -12.44 6.69 -3.46
CA LEU A 141 -11.75 7.29 -2.33
C LEU A 141 -11.46 8.77 -2.59
N LEU A 142 -11.01 9.10 -3.80
CA LEU A 142 -10.76 10.47 -4.22
C LEU A 142 -12.05 11.30 -4.20
N TYR A 143 -13.16 10.76 -4.72
CA TYR A 143 -14.44 11.45 -4.70
C TYR A 143 -14.89 11.76 -3.27
N SER A 144 -14.82 10.78 -2.37
CA SER A 144 -15.07 10.96 -0.94
C SER A 144 -14.15 12.01 -0.30
N PHE A 145 -12.86 11.97 -0.62
CA PHE A 145 -11.87 12.94 -0.16
C PHE A 145 -12.23 14.36 -0.60
N LEU A 146 -12.51 14.54 -1.89
CA LEU A 146 -12.70 15.87 -2.47
C LEU A 146 -14.07 16.46 -2.09
N THR A 147 -15.13 15.66 -2.10
CA THR A 147 -16.48 16.13 -1.72
C THR A 147 -16.59 16.50 -0.24
N HIS A 148 -15.65 16.06 0.60
CA HIS A 148 -15.53 16.54 1.98
C HIS A 148 -15.08 18.01 2.08
N TYR A 149 -14.21 18.46 1.16
CA TYR A 149 -13.63 19.81 1.18
C TYR A 149 -14.21 20.77 0.15
N PHE A 150 -14.87 20.25 -0.89
CA PHE A 150 -15.40 21.01 -2.03
C PHE A 150 -16.87 20.66 -2.30
N GLU A 151 -17.58 21.57 -2.95
CA GLU A 151 -19.00 21.39 -3.31
C GLU A 151 -19.21 20.14 -4.18
N LYS A 152 -20.07 19.24 -3.69
CA LYS A 152 -20.33 17.91 -4.28
C LYS A 152 -20.71 17.98 -5.76
N ASP A 153 -21.58 18.90 -6.13
CA ASP A 153 -22.14 19.00 -7.49
C ASP A 153 -21.12 19.48 -8.53
N SER A 154 -19.97 19.99 -8.07
CA SER A 154 -18.87 20.40 -8.96
C SER A 154 -17.97 19.24 -9.38
N ILE A 155 -18.11 18.05 -8.78
CA ILE A 155 -17.23 16.90 -9.01
C ILE A 155 -18.04 15.73 -9.55
N LYS A 156 -17.65 15.20 -10.71
CA LYS A 156 -18.27 14.01 -11.33
C LYS A 156 -17.26 12.89 -11.48
N LEU A 157 -17.57 11.71 -10.95
CA LEU A 157 -16.82 10.51 -11.28
C LEU A 157 -17.27 9.96 -12.63
N LYS A 158 -16.31 9.60 -13.47
CA LYS A 158 -16.52 8.95 -14.76
C LYS A 158 -16.02 7.52 -14.68
N TYR A 159 -16.77 6.60 -15.28
CA TYR A 159 -16.39 5.22 -15.50
C TYR A 159 -16.31 4.99 -17.00
N SER A 160 -15.12 4.71 -17.51
CA SER A 160 -14.87 4.36 -18.90
C SER A 160 -14.73 2.85 -19.03
N CYS A 161 -15.41 2.25 -20.00
CA CYS A 161 -15.36 0.81 -20.24
C CYS A 161 -15.35 0.52 -21.74
N ALA A 162 -14.30 -0.11 -22.29
CA ALA A 162 -14.32 -0.52 -23.69
C ALA A 162 -15.36 -1.64 -23.95
N LEU A 163 -15.88 -1.73 -25.18
CA LEU A 163 -16.76 -2.83 -25.61
C LEU A 163 -16.11 -4.18 -25.25
N LYS A 164 -16.90 -5.09 -24.64
CA LYS A 164 -16.46 -6.37 -24.02
C LYS A 164 -15.75 -6.30 -22.65
N ARG A 165 -15.70 -5.13 -22.00
CA ARG A 165 -15.09 -4.94 -20.66
C ARG A 165 -13.59 -5.24 -20.60
N GLU A 166 -12.92 -5.20 -21.75
CA GLU A 166 -11.49 -5.47 -21.86
C GLU A 166 -10.64 -4.35 -21.21
N PHE A 167 -11.20 -3.15 -21.06
CA PHE A 167 -10.55 -2.01 -20.40
C PHE A 167 -11.58 -1.29 -19.53
N MET A 168 -11.23 -0.99 -18.27
CA MET A 168 -12.08 -0.25 -17.33
C MET A 168 -11.24 0.78 -16.57
N HIS A 169 -11.73 2.01 -16.49
CA HIS A 169 -11.03 3.09 -15.82
C HIS A 169 -11.96 4.05 -15.09
N VAL A 170 -11.51 4.62 -13.97
CA VAL A 170 -12.26 5.63 -13.22
C VAL A 170 -11.41 6.87 -12.99
N TYR A 171 -11.99 8.03 -13.26
CA TYR A 171 -11.39 9.34 -13.02
C TYR A 171 -12.46 10.34 -12.58
N ALA A 172 -12.04 11.49 -12.05
CA ALA A 172 -12.91 12.59 -11.68
C ALA A 172 -12.79 13.76 -12.67
N LEU A 173 -13.91 14.41 -12.94
CA LEU A 173 -13.99 15.68 -13.63
C LEU A 173 -14.49 16.76 -12.68
N ARG A 174 -13.95 17.98 -12.82
CA ARG A 174 -14.47 19.15 -12.12
C ARG A 174 -14.65 20.33 -13.05
N GLU A 175 -15.86 20.88 -13.09
CA GLU A 175 -16.11 22.13 -13.79
C GLU A 175 -15.64 23.32 -12.93
N ARG A 176 -14.83 24.20 -13.53
CA ARG A 176 -14.41 25.47 -12.93
C ARG A 176 -15.39 26.58 -13.30
N LYS A 177 -15.39 27.68 -12.53
CA LYS A 177 -16.26 28.85 -12.74
C LYS A 177 -16.15 29.50 -14.14
N ASN A 178 -15.07 29.24 -14.87
CA ASN A 178 -14.84 29.72 -16.23
C ASN A 178 -15.18 28.66 -17.31
N HIS A 179 -16.00 27.66 -16.99
CA HIS A 179 -16.37 26.53 -17.85
C HIS A 179 -15.21 25.65 -18.32
N LYS A 180 -14.01 25.83 -17.76
CA LYS A 180 -12.91 24.88 -17.99
C LYS A 180 -13.13 23.63 -17.16
N ILE A 181 -12.96 22.47 -17.78
CA ILE A 181 -13.06 21.17 -17.12
C ILE A 181 -11.66 20.74 -16.68
N LEU A 182 -11.53 20.37 -15.41
CA LEU A 182 -10.37 19.67 -14.89
C LEU A 182 -10.55 18.17 -15.01
N TYR A 183 -9.47 17.51 -15.41
CA TYR A 183 -9.31 16.06 -15.35
C TYR A 183 -8.43 15.70 -14.16
N VAL A 184 -8.90 14.75 -13.37
CA VAL A 184 -8.26 14.34 -12.12
C VAL A 184 -8.28 12.83 -12.07
N ASP A 185 -7.10 12.24 -12.13
CA ASP A 185 -6.94 10.80 -12.19
C ASP A 185 -5.96 10.35 -11.12
N PRO A 186 -6.47 9.79 -10.01
CA PRO A 186 -5.63 9.36 -8.90
C PRO A 186 -4.88 8.04 -9.18
N ASP A 187 -5.28 7.30 -10.22
CA ASP A 187 -4.56 6.14 -10.73
C ASP A 187 -3.38 6.65 -11.56
N GLN A 188 -3.63 7.41 -12.61
CA GLN A 188 -2.55 7.85 -13.50
C GLN A 188 -1.74 9.03 -12.93
N LYS A 189 -2.10 9.54 -11.74
CA LYS A 189 -1.54 10.73 -11.06
C LYS A 189 -1.59 11.99 -11.94
N ILE A 190 -2.68 12.15 -12.68
CA ILE A 190 -2.85 13.26 -13.61
C ILE A 190 -3.76 14.31 -12.98
N PHE A 191 -3.28 15.56 -12.98
CA PHE A 191 -4.06 16.73 -12.66
C PHE A 191 -3.86 17.78 -13.76
N CYS A 192 -4.80 17.89 -14.71
CA CYS A 192 -4.63 18.78 -15.86
C CYS A 192 -5.96 19.36 -16.36
N GLY A 193 -5.88 20.32 -17.29
CA GLY A 193 -7.04 20.68 -18.09
C GLY A 193 -7.50 19.50 -18.95
N TYR A 194 -8.81 19.33 -19.12
CA TYR A 194 -9.35 18.23 -19.93
C TYR A 194 -8.84 18.27 -21.38
N ASP A 195 -8.62 19.47 -21.93
CA ASP A 195 -8.11 19.68 -23.30
C ASP A 195 -6.59 19.39 -23.45
N GLU A 196 -5.86 19.28 -22.33
CA GLU A 196 -4.42 19.02 -22.30
C GLU A 196 -4.10 17.52 -22.16
N LEU A 197 -5.13 16.71 -21.88
CA LEU A 197 -5.00 15.33 -21.44
C LEU A 197 -4.31 14.42 -22.47
N ASP A 198 -4.59 14.62 -23.76
CA ASP A 198 -4.05 13.80 -24.84
C ASP A 198 -2.51 13.94 -24.96
N GLN A 199 -1.93 15.03 -24.44
CA GLN A 199 -0.50 15.25 -24.42
C GLN A 199 0.19 14.52 -23.25
N ILE A 200 -0.55 14.27 -22.16
CA ILE A 200 -0.04 13.85 -20.84
C ILE A 200 -0.18 12.34 -20.58
N TYR A 201 -1.06 11.63 -21.31
CA TYR A 201 -1.32 10.18 -21.11
C TYR A 201 -0.09 9.27 -21.07
N SER A 202 1.04 9.66 -21.67
CA SER A 202 2.29 8.89 -21.58
C SER A 202 2.80 8.67 -20.15
N HIS A 203 2.39 9.48 -19.18
CA HIS A 203 2.79 9.32 -17.77
C HIS A 203 2.10 8.13 -17.10
N GLY A 204 0.89 7.80 -17.56
CA GLY A 204 0.11 6.67 -17.08
C GLY A 204 0.71 5.29 -17.29
N LEU A 205 1.45 5.14 -18.40
CA LEU A 205 2.17 3.93 -18.79
C LEU A 205 3.18 3.48 -17.73
N ILE A 206 3.71 4.43 -16.96
CA ILE A 206 4.79 4.19 -16.02
C ILE A 206 4.37 3.21 -14.92
N PHE A 207 3.21 3.49 -14.34
CA PHE A 207 2.66 2.73 -13.22
C PHE A 207 2.31 1.31 -13.62
N GLN A 208 1.69 1.17 -14.79
CA GLN A 208 1.33 -0.14 -15.31
C GLN A 208 2.59 -1.00 -15.47
N LEU A 209 3.66 -0.45 -16.04
CA LEU A 209 4.93 -1.17 -16.17
C LEU A 209 5.55 -1.55 -14.82
N LEU A 210 5.45 -0.72 -13.78
CA LEU A 210 5.88 -1.07 -12.42
C LEU A 210 4.99 -2.16 -11.79
N SER A 211 3.67 -2.09 -11.97
CA SER A 211 2.73 -3.13 -11.53
C SER A 211 2.99 -4.48 -12.21
N GLY A 212 3.27 -4.47 -13.51
CA GLY A 212 3.73 -5.65 -14.24
C GLY A 212 5.07 -6.17 -13.75
N ALA A 213 6.03 -5.29 -13.43
CA ALA A 213 7.28 -5.69 -12.79
C ALA A 213 7.04 -6.39 -11.45
N GLY A 214 6.16 -5.86 -10.60
CA GLY A 214 5.74 -6.51 -9.36
C GLY A 214 5.09 -7.88 -9.60
N TYR A 215 4.23 -8.01 -10.62
CA TYR A 215 3.67 -9.30 -11.03
C TYR A 215 4.75 -10.30 -11.44
N TYR A 216 5.80 -9.87 -12.16
CA TYR A 216 6.90 -10.78 -12.52
C TYR A 216 7.67 -11.29 -11.30
N VAL A 217 7.85 -10.46 -10.26
CA VAL A 217 8.43 -10.91 -8.99
C VAL A 217 7.52 -11.97 -8.36
N PHE A 218 6.21 -11.73 -8.31
CA PHE A 218 5.23 -12.71 -7.84
C PHE A 218 5.29 -14.03 -8.65
N ASP A 219 5.44 -13.94 -9.97
CA ASP A 219 5.46 -15.12 -10.84
C ASP A 219 6.75 -15.96 -10.71
N GLN A 220 7.84 -15.37 -10.22
CA GLN A 220 9.07 -16.12 -9.91
C GLN A 220 8.97 -16.96 -8.64
N ILE A 221 8.03 -16.62 -7.74
CA ILE A 221 7.81 -17.39 -6.52
C ILE A 221 7.13 -18.72 -6.91
N PRO A 222 7.64 -19.89 -6.46
CA PRO A 222 7.01 -21.18 -6.77
C PRO A 222 5.55 -21.23 -6.32
N ILE A 223 4.66 -21.79 -7.15
CA ILE A 223 3.21 -21.88 -6.86
C ILE A 223 2.92 -22.46 -5.47
N ILE A 224 3.65 -23.51 -5.09
CA ILE A 224 3.51 -24.16 -3.77
C ILE A 224 3.81 -23.18 -2.62
N LYS A 225 4.70 -22.21 -2.81
CA LYS A 225 5.02 -21.17 -1.82
C LYS A 225 4.02 -20.00 -1.83
N ARG A 226 3.41 -19.69 -2.99
CA ARG A 226 2.49 -18.54 -3.12
C ARG A 226 1.31 -18.62 -2.16
N LYS A 227 0.67 -19.78 -2.06
CA LYS A 227 -0.44 -20.04 -1.12
C LYS A 227 -0.11 -19.81 0.35
N HIS A 228 1.18 -19.85 0.72
CA HIS A 228 1.66 -19.61 2.07
C HIS A 228 1.99 -18.13 2.28
N PHE A 229 2.59 -17.49 1.27
CA PHE A 229 2.98 -16.08 1.35
C PHE A 229 1.85 -15.09 1.15
N PHE A 230 0.85 -15.42 0.34
CA PHE A 230 -0.15 -14.48 -0.12
C PHE A 230 -1.55 -14.92 0.26
N LEU A 231 -2.41 -13.94 0.56
CA LEU A 231 -3.85 -14.16 0.71
C LEU A 231 -4.44 -14.70 -0.60
N LYS A 232 -5.53 -15.47 -0.50
CA LYS A 232 -6.24 -15.98 -1.68
C LYS A 232 -6.66 -14.86 -2.64
N MET A 233 -7.08 -13.72 -2.10
CA MET A 233 -7.44 -12.55 -2.89
C MET A 233 -6.28 -11.98 -3.72
N THR A 234 -5.04 -12.08 -3.22
CA THR A 234 -3.85 -11.61 -3.92
C THR A 234 -3.55 -12.53 -5.09
N GLU A 235 -3.63 -13.84 -4.86
CA GLU A 235 -3.44 -14.83 -5.92
C GLU A 235 -4.48 -14.64 -7.04
N ASP A 236 -5.76 -14.46 -6.67
CA ASP A 236 -6.85 -14.23 -7.63
C ASP A 236 -6.64 -12.96 -8.47
N LEU A 237 -6.08 -11.90 -7.86
CA LEU A 237 -5.72 -10.69 -8.58
C LEU A 237 -4.54 -10.93 -9.53
N MET A 238 -3.48 -11.57 -9.05
CA MET A 238 -2.27 -11.82 -9.84
C MET A 238 -2.53 -12.79 -11.00
N ASP A 239 -3.49 -13.71 -10.87
CA ASP A 239 -3.94 -14.56 -11.98
C ASP A 239 -4.58 -13.74 -13.11
N ASN A 240 -5.22 -12.60 -12.83
CA ASN A 240 -5.70 -11.71 -13.89
C ASN A 240 -4.55 -11.11 -14.70
N TYR A 241 -3.41 -10.81 -14.06
CA TYR A 241 -2.21 -10.37 -14.79
C TYR A 241 -1.64 -11.50 -15.68
N ARG A 242 -1.81 -12.78 -15.30
CA ARG A 242 -1.39 -13.95 -16.09
C ARG A 242 -2.22 -14.16 -17.36
N ILE A 243 -3.54 -13.98 -17.27
CA ILE A 243 -4.49 -14.11 -18.41
C ILE A 243 -4.33 -12.92 -19.39
N THR A 244 -3.60 -11.90 -18.97
CA THR A 244 -3.32 -10.70 -19.75
C THR A 244 -1.86 -10.68 -20.19
N PRO A 245 -1.40 -11.51 -21.15
CA PRO A 245 0.01 -11.45 -21.57
C PRO A 245 0.44 -10.05 -22.02
N THR A 246 -0.48 -9.23 -22.55
CA THR A 246 -0.19 -7.99 -23.24
C THR A 246 -1.49 -7.25 -23.57
N GLN A 247 -2.08 -6.48 -22.65
CA GLN A 247 -3.02 -5.44 -23.08
C GLN A 247 -2.20 -4.20 -23.50
N LEU A 248 -1.60 -4.27 -24.69
CA LEU A 248 -0.92 -3.19 -25.44
C LEU A 248 0.30 -2.50 -24.78
N ILE A 249 0.47 -2.60 -23.46
CA ILE A 249 1.51 -1.92 -22.66
C ILE A 249 2.82 -2.70 -22.58
N TYR A 250 2.77 -4.03 -22.70
CA TYR A 250 3.93 -4.93 -22.56
C TYR A 250 4.41 -5.52 -23.89
N GLN A 251 4.09 -4.87 -25.02
CA GLN A 251 4.75 -5.18 -26.28
C GLN A 251 6.20 -4.71 -26.23
N LYS A 252 7.06 -5.31 -27.06
CA LYS A 252 8.40 -4.78 -27.31
C LYS A 252 8.19 -3.42 -28.00
N GLU A 253 8.36 -2.33 -27.26
CA GLU A 253 8.07 -0.93 -27.66
C GLU A 253 6.58 -0.52 -27.63
N PRO A 254 5.97 -0.29 -26.44
CA PRO A 254 4.63 0.31 -26.39
C PRO A 254 4.68 1.73 -26.97
N GLU A 255 4.07 1.92 -28.14
CA GLU A 255 3.93 3.25 -28.74
C GLU A 255 2.96 4.11 -27.92
N LYS A 256 3.37 5.33 -27.58
CA LYS A 256 2.55 6.32 -26.86
C LYS A 256 1.15 6.47 -27.52
N ASN A 257 1.13 6.44 -28.86
CA ASN A 257 -0.07 6.69 -29.64
C ASN A 257 -1.12 5.58 -29.51
N ASP A 258 -0.71 4.32 -29.38
CA ASP A 258 -1.65 3.20 -29.24
C ASP A 258 -2.38 3.25 -27.89
N PHE A 259 -1.66 3.56 -26.82
CA PHE A 259 -2.22 3.67 -25.49
C PHE A 259 -3.14 4.89 -25.34
N SER A 260 -2.65 6.07 -25.76
CA SER A 260 -3.47 7.29 -25.78
C SER A 260 -4.74 7.08 -26.59
N ARG A 261 -4.69 6.33 -27.70
CA ARG A 261 -5.87 6.01 -28.52
C ARG A 261 -6.89 5.14 -27.80
N ILE A 262 -6.48 4.16 -27.00
CA ILE A 262 -7.42 3.31 -26.22
C ILE A 262 -8.11 4.13 -25.14
N PHE A 263 -7.35 4.91 -24.37
CA PHE A 263 -7.91 5.78 -23.33
C PHE A 263 -8.82 6.85 -23.93
N LEU A 264 -8.41 7.47 -25.04
CA LEU A 264 -9.21 8.41 -25.82
C LEU A 264 -10.51 7.77 -26.30
N LYS A 265 -10.43 6.58 -26.88
CA LYS A 265 -11.59 5.83 -27.37
C LYS A 265 -12.53 5.49 -26.22
N ALA A 266 -12.01 4.95 -25.11
CA ALA A 266 -12.82 4.62 -23.94
C ALA A 266 -13.49 5.87 -23.33
N ARG A 267 -12.77 6.99 -23.30
CA ARG A 267 -13.27 8.29 -22.81
C ARG A 267 -14.38 8.87 -23.69
N ILE A 268 -14.20 8.85 -25.02
CA ILE A 268 -15.14 9.46 -25.98
C ILE A 268 -16.32 8.54 -26.25
N GLU A 269 -16.08 7.27 -26.52
CA GLU A 269 -17.10 6.35 -27.04
C GLU A 269 -17.80 5.57 -25.94
N SER A 270 -17.23 5.48 -24.73
CA SER A 270 -17.70 4.53 -23.72
C SER A 270 -17.48 5.00 -22.26
N SER A 271 -17.66 6.29 -22.01
CA SER A 271 -17.64 6.88 -20.68
C SER A 271 -19.05 7.22 -20.19
N GLN A 272 -19.34 6.88 -18.93
CA GLN A 272 -20.59 7.24 -18.24
C GLN A 272 -20.29 7.86 -16.88
N ASP A 273 -21.27 8.56 -16.29
CA ASP A 273 -21.18 8.99 -14.89
C ASP A 273 -21.24 7.76 -13.97
N LEU A 274 -20.31 7.68 -13.02
CA LEU A 274 -20.27 6.60 -12.04
C LEU A 274 -21.12 6.97 -10.83
N GLU A 275 -22.35 6.48 -10.80
CA GLU A 275 -23.21 6.59 -9.63
C GLU A 275 -22.94 5.44 -8.65
N LEU A 276 -22.22 5.71 -7.56
CA LEU A 276 -21.79 4.68 -6.59
C LEU A 276 -22.95 3.90 -5.95
N PHE A 277 -24.11 4.55 -5.80
CA PHE A 277 -25.28 3.99 -5.13
C PHE A 277 -26.36 3.49 -6.09
N ALA A 278 -26.13 3.55 -7.41
CA ALA A 278 -27.05 2.97 -8.37
C ALA A 278 -27.06 1.43 -8.30
N GLU A 279 -28.15 0.82 -8.78
CA GLU A 279 -28.34 -0.64 -8.83
C GLU A 279 -27.98 -1.23 -10.21
N ASP A 280 -27.11 -0.55 -10.93
CA ASP A 280 -26.65 -0.83 -12.29
C ASP A 280 -25.54 -1.90 -12.38
N TYR A 281 -24.86 -2.20 -11.26
CA TYR A 281 -23.84 -3.25 -11.18
C TYR A 281 -23.99 -4.12 -9.92
N GLU A 282 -23.80 -5.43 -10.06
CA GLU A 282 -23.88 -6.38 -8.95
C GLU A 282 -22.82 -6.12 -7.87
N TRP A 283 -21.58 -5.82 -8.24
CA TRP A 283 -20.50 -5.56 -7.27
C TRP A 283 -20.80 -4.34 -6.38
N LYS A 284 -21.62 -3.39 -6.84
CA LYS A 284 -22.05 -2.24 -6.03
C LYS A 284 -23.00 -2.66 -4.90
N LYS A 285 -23.64 -3.83 -4.96
CA LYS A 285 -24.57 -4.29 -3.91
C LYS A 285 -23.90 -4.36 -2.54
N SER A 286 -22.78 -5.06 -2.45
CA SER A 286 -22.02 -5.18 -1.20
C SER A 286 -21.50 -3.82 -0.72
N TYR A 287 -21.11 -2.95 -1.64
CA TYR A 287 -20.75 -1.57 -1.31
C TYR A 287 -21.91 -0.78 -0.69
N ARG A 288 -23.11 -0.84 -1.28
CA ARG A 288 -24.32 -0.20 -0.74
C ARG A 288 -24.69 -0.78 0.62
N GLU A 289 -24.61 -2.09 0.80
CA GLU A 289 -24.95 -2.76 2.07
C GLU A 289 -24.01 -2.35 3.21
N ILE A 290 -22.70 -2.28 2.94
CA ILE A 290 -21.72 -1.86 3.95
C ILE A 290 -21.81 -0.35 4.18
N GLY A 291 -21.91 0.44 3.10
CA GLY A 291 -22.10 1.88 3.19
C GLY A 291 -23.31 2.26 4.04
N LYS A 292 -24.45 1.58 3.87
CA LYS A 292 -25.65 1.76 4.71
C LYS A 292 -25.44 1.43 6.19
N LYS A 293 -24.61 0.42 6.49
CA LYS A 293 -24.34 -0.04 7.88
C LYS A 293 -23.38 0.88 8.63
N ILE A 294 -22.40 1.45 7.93
CA ILE A 294 -21.31 2.21 8.57
C ILE A 294 -21.50 3.72 8.45
N TYR A 295 -22.11 4.20 7.35
CA TYR A 295 -22.25 5.63 7.08
C TYR A 295 -23.70 5.98 6.74
N GLN A 296 -24.38 6.66 7.66
CA GLN A 296 -25.66 7.31 7.39
C GLN A 296 -25.54 8.48 6.37
N GLN A 297 -24.34 8.71 5.79
CA GLN A 297 -24.00 9.74 4.82
C GLN A 297 -22.96 9.23 3.80
N PRO A 298 -22.82 9.84 2.60
CA PRO A 298 -21.85 9.39 1.60
C PRO A 298 -20.40 9.51 2.10
N LEU A 299 -19.85 8.37 2.54
CA LEU A 299 -18.45 7.96 2.58
C LEU A 299 -17.44 9.01 3.04
N PRO A 300 -17.15 9.08 4.34
CA PRO A 300 -16.00 9.78 4.83
C PRO A 300 -14.76 8.89 4.73
N PHE A 301 -14.15 8.77 3.55
CA PHE A 301 -12.80 8.22 3.46
C PHE A 301 -11.83 9.01 4.35
N LEU A 302 -12.06 10.32 4.50
CA LEU A 302 -11.21 11.16 5.35
C LEU A 302 -11.81 11.78 6.61
N SER A 303 -13.14 11.81 6.80
CA SER A 303 -13.63 12.41 8.05
C SER A 303 -13.24 11.56 9.28
N GLN A 304 -12.70 10.35 9.03
CA GLN A 304 -12.15 9.43 10.01
C GLN A 304 -10.60 9.43 10.10
N LEU A 305 -9.87 10.32 9.39
CA LEU A 305 -8.40 10.49 9.53
C LEU A 305 -7.95 11.02 10.90
N LYS A 306 -8.79 10.90 11.93
CA LYS A 306 -8.46 11.25 13.32
C LYS A 306 -8.15 10.02 14.15
N ASN A 307 -8.21 8.84 13.53
CA ASN A 307 -8.03 7.58 14.23
C ASN A 307 -6.54 7.39 14.56
N ILE A 308 -6.29 7.00 15.80
CA ILE A 308 -4.95 6.71 16.31
C ILE A 308 -4.73 5.22 16.18
N ILE A 309 -3.58 4.82 15.65
CA ILE A 309 -3.13 3.43 15.66
C ILE A 309 -2.15 3.29 16.81
N THR A 310 -2.35 2.27 17.64
CA THR A 310 -1.40 1.96 18.70
C THR A 310 -0.63 0.70 18.34
N VAL A 311 0.69 0.82 18.30
CA VAL A 311 1.62 -0.29 18.18
C VAL A 311 2.31 -0.48 19.53
N ILE A 312 2.35 -1.72 20.02
CA ILE A 312 2.95 -2.06 21.30
C ILE A 312 4.32 -2.66 21.06
N ILE A 313 5.35 -2.08 21.68
CA ILE A 313 6.69 -2.64 21.74
C ILE A 313 6.78 -3.45 23.04
N PRO A 314 6.98 -4.77 22.98
CA PRO A 314 7.16 -5.60 24.17
C PRO A 314 8.38 -5.19 25.00
N PRO A 315 8.50 -5.64 26.27
CA PRO A 315 9.70 -5.49 27.05
C PRO A 315 10.92 -6.07 26.32
N GLN A 316 12.04 -5.35 26.33
CA GLN A 316 13.27 -5.75 25.62
C GLN A 316 13.04 -5.97 24.11
N GLY A 317 11.97 -5.39 23.57
CA GLY A 317 11.59 -5.48 22.17
C GLY A 317 12.02 -4.24 21.40
N GLN A 318 11.75 -4.28 20.11
CA GLN A 318 12.14 -3.26 19.16
C GLN A 318 11.04 -3.06 18.11
N LEU A 319 10.89 -1.82 17.67
CA LEU A 319 10.12 -1.48 16.48
C LEU A 319 11.06 -0.84 15.44
N THR A 320 11.04 -1.36 14.22
CA THR A 320 11.81 -0.82 13.10
C THR A 320 10.91 -0.48 11.93
N LEU A 321 11.09 0.70 11.35
CA LEU A 321 10.42 1.14 10.14
C LEU A 321 11.47 1.40 9.04
N GLY A 322 11.26 0.78 7.88
CA GLY A 322 12.17 0.90 6.74
C GLY A 322 13.08 -0.32 6.60
N TRP A 323 14.01 -0.25 5.65
CA TRP A 323 14.85 -1.38 5.26
C TRP A 323 15.91 -1.71 6.30
N HIS A 324 16.02 -2.99 6.64
CA HIS A 324 17.07 -3.53 7.49
C HIS A 324 17.73 -4.75 6.85
N ASN A 325 19.05 -4.86 6.93
CA ASN A 325 19.82 -5.94 6.28
C ASN A 325 19.51 -7.34 6.85
N SER A 326 18.83 -7.42 8.01
CA SER A 326 18.42 -8.70 8.61
C SER A 326 17.15 -9.29 8.00
N PHE A 327 16.44 -8.57 7.13
CA PHE A 327 15.22 -9.09 6.53
C PHE A 327 15.54 -10.18 5.48
N PRO A 328 14.74 -11.26 5.42
CA PRO A 328 14.92 -12.28 4.41
C PRO A 328 14.42 -11.79 3.04
N GLN A 329 14.81 -12.48 1.96
CA GLN A 329 14.46 -12.13 0.58
C GLN A 329 12.94 -11.98 0.38
N GLU A 330 12.15 -12.80 1.07
CA GLU A 330 10.69 -12.77 1.02
C GLU A 330 10.11 -11.39 1.39
N VAL A 331 10.71 -10.66 2.34
CA VAL A 331 10.28 -9.30 2.72
C VAL A 331 10.59 -8.30 1.60
N LEU A 332 11.74 -8.46 0.94
CA LEU A 332 12.09 -7.67 -0.24
C LEU A 332 11.12 -7.95 -1.39
N ASP A 333 10.75 -9.21 -1.62
CA ASP A 333 9.78 -9.60 -2.64
C ASP A 333 8.41 -8.94 -2.38
N PHE A 334 7.93 -8.93 -1.13
CA PHE A 334 6.70 -8.22 -0.77
C PHE A 334 6.76 -6.73 -1.10
N CYS A 335 7.87 -6.07 -0.77
CA CYS A 335 8.03 -4.65 -1.08
C CYS A 335 8.13 -4.38 -2.59
N LEU A 336 8.65 -5.32 -3.39
CA LEU A 336 8.70 -5.18 -4.85
C LEU A 336 7.31 -5.40 -5.46
N ILE A 337 6.59 -6.42 -5.01
CA ILE A 337 5.24 -6.73 -5.46
C ILE A 337 4.29 -5.59 -5.09
N PHE A 338 4.33 -5.15 -3.83
CA PHE A 338 3.53 -4.07 -3.28
C PHE A 338 4.39 -2.80 -3.11
N PHE A 339 4.99 -2.30 -4.18
CA PHE A 339 5.88 -1.13 -4.14
C PHE A 339 5.23 0.10 -3.48
N GLY A 340 6.03 0.99 -2.91
CA GLY A 340 5.50 2.10 -2.09
C GLY A 340 5.18 1.72 -0.63
N ARG A 341 5.37 0.45 -0.25
CA ARG A 341 5.37 0.01 1.15
C ARG A 341 6.76 -0.42 1.57
N VAL A 342 6.99 -0.31 2.86
CA VAL A 342 8.21 -0.73 3.54
C VAL A 342 7.83 -1.61 4.73
N PRO A 343 8.75 -2.46 5.21
CA PRO A 343 8.48 -3.23 6.41
C PRO A 343 8.41 -2.28 7.63
N LEU A 344 7.34 -2.42 8.41
CA LEU A 344 7.35 -2.07 9.82
C LEU A 344 7.42 -3.38 10.60
N SER A 345 8.51 -3.62 11.34
CA SER A 345 8.61 -4.82 12.16
C SER A 345 8.61 -4.55 13.64
N ILE A 346 8.02 -5.47 14.38
CA ILE A 346 8.05 -5.54 15.85
C ILE A 346 8.74 -6.85 16.19
N ASP A 347 9.80 -6.79 16.97
CA ASP A 347 10.54 -7.98 17.38
C ASP A 347 10.95 -7.97 18.84
N TRP A 348 11.05 -9.17 19.40
CA TRP A 348 11.38 -9.42 20.80
C TRP A 348 11.83 -10.87 21.01
N GLU A 349 12.43 -11.14 22.15
CA GLU A 349 12.73 -12.51 22.59
C GLU A 349 11.49 -13.22 23.13
N ALA A 350 11.18 -14.38 22.58
CA ALA A 350 10.15 -15.27 23.07
C ALA A 350 10.74 -16.44 23.85
N LYS A 351 10.24 -16.63 25.09
CA LYS A 351 10.58 -17.77 25.93
C LYS A 351 9.63 -18.93 25.70
N SER A 352 10.17 -20.14 25.80
CA SER A 352 9.46 -21.40 25.61
C SER A 352 8.24 -21.50 26.52
N ALA A 353 7.15 -22.03 25.94
CA ALA A 353 5.86 -22.28 26.57
C ALA A 353 5.13 -21.06 27.15
N ILE A 354 5.67 -19.85 27.01
CA ILE A 354 4.99 -18.61 27.42
C ILE A 354 4.06 -18.16 26.28
N VAL A 355 2.79 -17.93 26.62
CA VAL A 355 1.82 -17.31 25.70
C VAL A 355 2.02 -15.80 25.71
N GLN A 356 2.17 -15.23 24.53
CA GLN A 356 2.37 -13.80 24.34
C GLN A 356 1.19 -13.21 23.58
N GLU A 357 0.63 -12.13 24.10
CA GLU A 357 -0.46 -11.42 23.45
C GLU A 357 0.09 -10.25 22.62
N VAL A 358 -0.36 -10.15 21.38
CA VAL A 358 0.00 -9.06 20.47
C VAL A 358 -1.29 -8.49 19.88
N VAL A 359 -1.35 -7.17 19.83
CA VAL A 359 -2.41 -6.43 19.15
C VAL A 359 -1.80 -5.79 17.92
N LEU A 360 -2.31 -6.18 16.75
CA LEU A 360 -1.80 -5.74 15.47
C LEU A 360 -2.82 -4.85 14.75
N PRO A 361 -2.36 -3.78 14.10
CA PRO A 361 -3.23 -2.93 13.32
C PRO A 361 -3.56 -3.52 11.96
N GLU A 362 -2.81 -4.51 11.47
CA GLU A 362 -2.99 -5.12 10.16
C GLU A 362 -2.55 -6.59 10.12
N ILE A 363 -2.99 -7.34 9.11
CA ILE A 363 -2.45 -8.67 8.82
C ILE A 363 -0.94 -8.53 8.52
N PRO A 364 -0.08 -9.26 9.23
CA PRO A 364 1.35 -9.31 8.92
C PRO A 364 1.60 -9.88 7.54
N TRP A 365 2.54 -9.28 6.81
CA TRP A 365 3.13 -9.91 5.62
C TRP A 365 3.76 -11.26 5.96
N ILE A 366 4.50 -11.30 7.06
CA ILE A 366 5.21 -12.48 7.51
C ILE A 366 5.49 -12.38 9.01
N ILE A 367 5.44 -13.53 9.69
CA ILE A 367 5.95 -13.70 11.05
C ILE A 367 7.18 -14.59 10.96
N LEU A 368 8.30 -14.12 11.51
CA LEU A 368 9.59 -14.78 11.47
C LEU A 368 9.98 -15.29 12.86
N PHE A 369 10.63 -16.45 12.86
CA PHE A 369 11.15 -17.15 14.03
C PHE A 369 12.58 -17.63 13.75
N GLY A 370 13.29 -18.05 14.80
CA GLY A 370 14.58 -18.72 14.66
C GLY A 370 14.46 -20.00 13.86
N ALA A 371 15.48 -20.31 13.06
CA ALA A 371 15.47 -21.44 12.11
C ALA A 371 15.28 -22.83 12.78
N HIS A 372 15.54 -22.95 14.08
CA HIS A 372 15.37 -24.18 14.86
C HIS A 372 13.91 -24.45 15.25
N VAL A 373 13.03 -23.45 15.15
CA VAL A 373 11.61 -23.59 15.48
C VAL A 373 10.90 -24.29 14.33
N ASN A 374 10.22 -25.40 14.63
CA ASN A 374 9.52 -26.20 13.60
C ASN A 374 8.02 -25.89 13.53
N PHE A 375 7.43 -25.43 14.63
CA PHE A 375 6.01 -25.09 14.70
C PHE A 375 5.79 -24.02 15.78
N CYS A 376 4.69 -23.30 15.66
CA CYS A 376 4.19 -22.42 16.71
C CYS A 376 2.71 -22.69 16.96
N ILE A 377 2.19 -22.13 18.05
CA ILE A 377 0.76 -22.13 18.35
C ILE A 377 0.28 -20.68 18.25
N LEU A 378 -0.60 -20.40 17.28
CA LEU A 378 -1.27 -19.12 17.12
C LEU A 378 -2.75 -19.28 17.44
N ASN A 379 -3.29 -18.46 18.34
CA ASN A 379 -4.71 -18.50 18.72
C ASN A 379 -5.20 -19.93 19.03
N GLN A 380 -4.41 -20.68 19.81
CA GLN A 380 -4.65 -22.08 20.20
C GLN A 380 -4.59 -23.11 19.06
N LYS A 381 -4.22 -22.71 17.84
CA LYS A 381 -4.02 -23.60 16.69
C LYS A 381 -2.55 -23.78 16.40
N ARG A 382 -2.15 -25.02 16.13
CA ARG A 382 -0.77 -25.35 15.73
C ARG A 382 -0.55 -25.03 14.25
N PHE A 383 0.58 -24.40 13.97
CA PHE A 383 1.07 -24.12 12.62
C PHE A 383 2.49 -24.68 12.46
N ASP A 384 2.71 -25.50 11.45
CA ASP A 384 4.06 -25.89 11.08
C ASP A 384 4.73 -24.75 10.29
N LEU A 385 5.98 -24.44 10.63
CA LEU A 385 6.68 -23.30 10.07
C LEU A 385 7.39 -23.66 8.76
N HIS A 386 7.34 -22.73 7.81
CA HIS A 386 8.12 -22.80 6.59
C HIS A 386 9.53 -22.27 6.82
N ARG A 387 10.47 -22.54 5.90
CA ARG A 387 11.87 -22.06 6.00
C ARG A 387 12.20 -21.16 4.82
N THR A 388 12.88 -20.05 5.11
CA THR A 388 13.30 -19.09 4.07
C THR A 388 14.34 -19.69 3.13
N GLN A 389 14.51 -19.08 1.97
CA GLN A 389 15.53 -19.51 1.00
C GLN A 389 16.95 -19.50 1.57
N CYS A 390 17.24 -18.57 2.47
CA CYS A 390 18.54 -18.41 3.10
C CYS A 390 18.71 -19.23 4.38
N GLY A 391 17.74 -20.06 4.77
CA GLY A 391 17.82 -20.98 5.91
C GLY A 391 17.89 -20.34 7.31
N ASN A 392 18.02 -19.01 7.40
CA ASN A 392 18.23 -18.30 8.66
C ASN A 392 16.95 -18.05 9.47
N PHE A 393 15.78 -18.28 8.87
CA PHE A 393 14.49 -18.00 9.50
C PHE A 393 13.49 -19.12 9.22
N ALA A 394 12.67 -19.43 10.22
CA ALA A 394 11.41 -20.12 10.05
C ALA A 394 10.27 -19.07 9.97
N TYR A 395 9.17 -19.35 9.27
CA TYR A 395 8.15 -18.33 9.01
C TYR A 395 6.71 -18.85 8.84
N LEU A 396 5.76 -17.93 8.99
CA LEU A 396 4.38 -18.01 8.50
C LEU A 396 4.08 -16.78 7.63
N GLY A 397 3.55 -16.99 6.44
CA GLY A 397 3.17 -15.89 5.53
C GLY A 397 1.70 -15.51 5.64
N MET A 398 1.27 -14.49 4.91
CA MET A 398 -0.14 -14.03 4.93
C MET A 398 -1.14 -15.13 4.62
N GLY A 399 -0.83 -16.02 3.67
CA GLY A 399 -1.73 -17.10 3.26
C GLY A 399 -1.98 -18.11 4.38
N ASP A 400 -0.95 -18.42 5.18
CA ASP A 400 -1.09 -19.26 6.37
C ASP A 400 -1.96 -18.59 7.44
N LEU A 401 -1.89 -17.26 7.50
CA LEU A 401 -2.56 -16.44 8.50
C LEU A 401 -4.00 -16.06 8.11
N GLU A 402 -4.39 -16.18 6.84
CA GLU A 402 -5.67 -15.72 6.31
C GLU A 402 -6.87 -16.25 7.13
N ALA A 403 -6.85 -17.55 7.45
CA ALA A 403 -7.91 -18.20 8.22
C ALA A 403 -8.00 -17.75 9.71
N GLN A 404 -7.03 -17.00 10.21
CA GLN A 404 -7.04 -16.48 11.58
C GLN A 404 -7.71 -15.12 11.71
N PHE A 405 -7.91 -14.40 10.61
CA PHE A 405 -8.29 -12.98 10.62
C PHE A 405 -9.59 -12.69 9.87
N ASP A 406 -10.46 -13.71 9.77
CA ASP A 406 -11.72 -13.64 9.02
C ASP A 406 -12.62 -12.50 9.55
N GLY A 407 -12.92 -11.53 8.69
CA GLY A 407 -13.74 -10.36 9.04
C GLY A 407 -12.99 -9.27 9.81
N ILE A 408 -12.04 -8.62 9.14
CA ILE A 408 -11.31 -7.49 9.69
C ILE A 408 -12.25 -6.29 9.91
N THR A 409 -12.62 -6.02 11.16
CA THR A 409 -13.38 -4.81 11.52
C THR A 409 -12.73 -4.00 12.64
N LYS A 410 -11.68 -4.53 13.29
CA LYS A 410 -10.94 -3.95 14.44
C LYS A 410 -9.48 -4.41 14.46
N ASP A 411 -8.70 -3.93 15.43
CA ASP A 411 -7.37 -4.45 15.74
C ASP A 411 -7.37 -5.97 15.84
N ILE A 412 -6.34 -6.58 15.26
CA ILE A 412 -6.15 -8.02 15.24
C ILE A 412 -5.47 -8.42 16.54
N LYS A 413 -6.22 -9.12 17.39
CA LYS A 413 -5.65 -9.76 18.58
C LYS A 413 -5.12 -11.13 18.21
N MET A 414 -3.88 -11.38 18.58
CA MET A 414 -3.20 -12.65 18.32
C MET A 414 -2.49 -13.10 19.59
N THR A 415 -2.60 -14.38 19.91
CA THR A 415 -1.74 -15.04 20.90
C THR A 415 -0.73 -15.91 20.19
N ILE A 416 0.54 -15.82 20.61
CA ILE A 416 1.64 -16.61 20.05
C ILE A 416 2.29 -17.41 21.18
N GLN A 417 2.52 -18.69 20.94
CA GLN A 417 3.30 -19.55 21.82
C GLN A 417 4.29 -20.37 21.00
N VAL A 418 5.52 -20.43 21.48
CA VAL A 418 6.63 -21.23 20.93
C VAL A 418 7.08 -22.25 21.97
N LEU A 419 7.57 -23.41 21.56
CA LEU A 419 8.06 -24.44 22.49
C LEU A 419 9.58 -24.43 22.68
N GLN A 420 10.28 -23.54 21.99
CA GLN A 420 11.71 -23.34 22.09
C GLN A 420 11.98 -21.84 22.22
N ASP A 421 12.95 -21.47 23.04
CA ASP A 421 13.40 -20.08 23.14
C ASP A 421 13.86 -19.61 21.75
N THR A 422 13.38 -18.45 21.33
CA THR A 422 13.63 -17.89 19.99
C THR A 422 13.38 -16.39 20.01
N PHE A 423 13.72 -15.67 18.95
CA PHE A 423 13.07 -14.40 18.66
C PHE A 423 11.75 -14.62 17.94
N ILE A 424 10.87 -13.64 18.02
CA ILE A 424 9.72 -13.46 17.12
C ILE A 424 9.87 -12.10 16.47
N LYS A 425 9.68 -12.03 15.15
CA LYS A 425 9.62 -10.78 14.40
C LYS A 425 8.38 -10.76 13.52
N ILE A 426 7.45 -9.87 13.83
CA ILE A 426 6.24 -9.64 13.03
C ILE A 426 6.54 -8.51 12.05
N VAL A 427 6.34 -8.76 10.75
CA VAL A 427 6.55 -7.75 9.70
C VAL A 427 5.19 -7.34 9.13
N LEU A 428 4.84 -6.07 9.31
CA LEU A 428 3.64 -5.43 8.79
C LEU A 428 3.97 -4.61 7.55
N PRO A 429 3.05 -4.50 6.57
CA PRO A 429 3.14 -3.48 5.55
C PRO A 429 2.99 -2.09 6.17
N PHE A 430 3.77 -1.12 5.70
CA PHE A 430 3.61 0.28 6.11
C PHE A 430 3.77 1.25 4.94
N ASN A 431 2.89 2.25 4.89
CA ASN A 431 2.84 3.24 3.82
C ASN A 431 3.95 4.29 3.96
N ALA A 432 5.05 4.08 3.23
CA ALA A 432 6.23 4.94 3.29
C ALA A 432 5.95 6.37 2.78
N LEU A 433 5.06 6.52 1.81
CA LEU A 433 4.82 7.81 1.16
C LEU A 433 4.14 8.80 2.09
N ALA A 434 3.21 8.32 2.93
CA ALA A 434 2.50 9.13 3.91
C ALA A 434 3.44 9.61 5.03
N VAL A 435 4.38 8.77 5.46
CA VAL A 435 5.43 9.14 6.42
C VAL A 435 6.31 10.24 5.85
N ASN A 436 6.92 10.00 4.68
CA ASN A 436 7.81 10.97 4.06
C ASN A 436 7.08 12.23 3.56
N ALA A 437 5.75 12.25 3.55
CA ALA A 437 4.95 13.45 3.29
C ALA A 437 4.61 14.25 4.57
N ASN A 438 5.10 13.83 5.75
CA ASN A 438 4.76 14.40 7.05
C ASN A 438 3.25 14.37 7.35
N LEU A 439 2.56 13.37 6.82
CA LEU A 439 1.12 13.18 7.00
C LEU A 439 0.80 12.29 8.21
N ILE A 440 1.82 11.69 8.81
CA ILE A 440 1.76 10.87 10.02
C ILE A 440 2.68 11.49 11.07
N SER A 441 2.23 11.52 12.31
CA SER A 441 3.03 11.80 13.50
C SER A 441 3.15 10.56 14.37
N LEU A 442 4.29 10.41 15.04
CA LEU A 442 4.53 9.37 16.02
C LEU A 442 4.66 10.01 17.40
N THR A 443 3.97 9.44 18.39
CA THR A 443 4.07 9.84 19.80
C THR A 443 4.19 8.60 20.68
N SER A 444 4.75 8.74 21.88
CA SER A 444 4.85 7.67 22.87
C SER A 444 4.29 8.13 24.21
N GLU A 445 3.63 7.21 24.94
CA GLU A 445 3.22 7.46 26.34
C GLU A 445 4.43 7.49 27.30
N HIS A 446 5.50 6.77 26.96
CA HIS A 446 6.70 6.59 27.76
C HIS A 446 7.94 6.73 26.87
N GLU A 447 8.12 7.94 26.33
CA GLU A 447 9.24 8.25 25.42
C GLU A 447 10.60 8.15 26.11
N ASP A 448 10.64 8.41 27.41
CA ASP A 448 11.80 8.28 28.29
C ASP A 448 12.31 6.85 28.43
N LEU A 449 11.50 5.85 28.08
CA LEU A 449 11.87 4.44 28.08
C LEU A 449 12.46 3.96 26.75
N LEU A 450 12.54 4.82 25.73
CA LEU A 450 12.97 4.45 24.39
C LEU A 450 14.40 4.91 24.10
N ASN A 451 15.17 4.04 23.46
CA ASN A 451 16.30 4.50 22.66
C ASN A 451 15.80 4.75 21.24
N ILE A 452 15.91 5.99 20.77
CA ILE A 452 15.40 6.41 19.46
C ILE A 452 16.58 6.62 18.51
N LYS A 453 16.58 5.82 17.45
CA LYS A 453 17.61 5.82 16.41
C LYS A 453 16.96 6.04 15.06
N TYR A 454 17.52 6.93 14.24
CA TYR A 454 17.01 7.15 12.89
C TYR A 454 18.11 7.43 11.89
N GLN A 455 17.79 7.27 10.62
CA GLN A 455 18.65 7.61 9.51
C GLN A 455 17.89 8.53 8.56
N ALA A 456 18.54 9.64 8.18
CA ALA A 456 18.05 10.51 7.11
C ALA A 456 18.83 10.22 5.82
N ALA A 457 18.13 10.32 4.68
CA ALA A 457 18.73 10.22 3.34
C ALA A 457 19.35 11.53 2.86
#